data_AF-A0A1S3YRX7-F1
#
_entry.id   AF-A0A1S3YRX7-F1
#
_cell.length_a   1.000
_cell.length_b   1.000
_cell.length_c   1.000
_cell.angle_alpha   90.00
_cell.angle_beta   90.00
_cell.angle_gamma   90.00
#
_symmetry.space_group_name_H-M   'P 1'
#
loop_
_entity.id
_entity.type
_entity.pdbx_description
1 polymer ?
#
loop_
_entity_poly.entity_id
_entity_poly.type
_entity_poly.pdbx_seq_one_letter_code
_entity_poly.pdbx_strand_id
1 'polypeptide(L)'
;MVTTTLRKFVYPCWKPSIENEGENSSTRGGDPDGRVDGLWWYKDSGHHVNGEFSMAVIQANSVLEDQCQLESGPLSLVDTGPQGTFVGVYDGHAGPEAARFINDRLFENLKKFTSEDQGMSADVISKAYLATEEEFLSLVRKQWLIKPHIASVGSCCLVGIICNGMLYIANAGDSRAVLGREEGDLKEVKAIQLSSEHNANLESVREELRSLHPDDPQVVVLKHKVWRVKGIIQVSRSIGDAYLKRAEFNREPLLPKFRTPGTFEKPILLAEPSVLVHRLLPSDQFLIFASDGLWEHLSNQEAIDIVNSCPHHEKGKERKESIPRNLWRKITGYC
;
A
#
# COMPACT_ATOMS: atom_id res chain seq x y z
N MET A 1 -20.28 11.01 -38.51
CA MET A 1 -20.65 10.53 -37.17
C MET A 1 -20.00 9.17 -37.00
N VAL A 2 -18.89 9.09 -36.28
CA VAL A 2 -18.22 7.82 -35.97
C VAL A 2 -18.18 7.70 -34.46
N THR A 3 -18.72 6.59 -33.99
CA THR A 3 -19.01 6.21 -32.61
C THR A 3 -17.74 6.05 -31.77
N THR A 4 -17.62 6.84 -30.70
CA THR A 4 -16.59 6.69 -29.67
C THR A 4 -17.02 5.63 -28.66
N THR A 5 -16.64 4.38 -28.90
CA THR A 5 -16.79 3.30 -27.91
C THR A 5 -15.68 3.44 -26.85
N LEU A 6 -15.97 4.13 -25.76
CA LEU A 6 -15.13 4.20 -24.56
C LEU A 6 -15.02 2.80 -23.93
N ARG A 7 -13.91 2.09 -24.20
CA ARG A 7 -13.51 0.92 -23.42
C ARG A 7 -12.89 1.39 -22.11
N LYS A 8 -13.67 1.39 -21.02
CA LYS A 8 -13.14 1.42 -19.65
C LYS A 8 -12.56 0.03 -19.36
N PHE A 9 -11.23 -0.07 -19.25
CA PHE A 9 -10.51 -1.31 -18.99
C PHE A 9 -10.40 -1.58 -17.48
N VAL A 10 -11.55 -1.78 -16.81
CA VAL A 10 -11.73 -2.04 -15.35
C VAL A 10 -12.33 -0.82 -14.62
N TYR A 11 -13.38 -1.07 -13.82
CA TYR A 11 -14.02 -0.12 -12.91
C TYR A 11 -13.47 -0.32 -11.49
N PRO A 12 -13.40 0.75 -10.66
CA PRO A 12 -13.06 0.66 -9.24
C PRO A 12 -14.22 -0.01 -8.51
N CYS A 13 -13.99 -1.18 -7.88
CA CYS A 13 -14.78 -1.77 -6.80
C CYS A 13 -14.28 -3.21 -6.54
N TRP A 14 -13.22 -3.35 -5.74
CA TRP A 14 -12.75 -4.67 -5.31
C TRP A 14 -12.81 -4.73 -3.79
N LYS A 15 -14.02 -4.98 -3.25
CA LYS A 15 -14.22 -5.22 -1.82
C LYS A 15 -14.32 -6.72 -1.59
N PRO A 16 -13.50 -7.33 -0.71
CA PRO A 16 -13.86 -8.60 -0.11
C PRO A 16 -15.03 -8.33 0.85
N SER A 17 -16.27 -8.40 0.35
CA SER A 17 -17.46 -8.29 1.18
C SER A 17 -17.72 -9.63 1.87
N ILE A 18 -17.34 -9.75 3.15
CA ILE A 18 -18.05 -10.61 4.10
C ILE A 18 -19.14 -9.74 4.71
N GLU A 19 -20.27 -9.62 4.02
CA GLU A 19 -21.51 -9.13 4.65
C GLU A 19 -22.28 -10.35 5.14
N ASN A 20 -22.53 -10.39 6.46
CA ASN A 20 -23.42 -11.36 7.09
C ASN A 20 -24.80 -11.28 6.45
N GLU A 21 -25.33 -12.45 6.08
CA GLU A 21 -26.62 -12.62 5.43
C GLU A 21 -27.78 -11.98 6.21
N GLY A 22 -28.54 -11.16 5.49
CA GLY A 22 -29.81 -10.58 5.92
C GLY A 22 -30.56 -10.01 4.72
N GLU A 23 -31.24 -10.91 4.01
CA GLU A 23 -32.37 -10.71 3.07
C GLU A 23 -32.37 -9.57 2.03
N ASN A 24 -32.44 -9.99 0.76
CA ASN A 24 -33.07 -9.34 -0.40
C ASN A 24 -32.67 -7.90 -0.78
N SER A 25 -31.71 -7.76 -1.70
CA SER A 25 -31.99 -7.07 -2.97
C SER A 25 -30.93 -7.38 -4.04
N SER A 26 -31.43 -7.60 -5.25
CA SER A 26 -30.70 -7.87 -6.48
C SER A 26 -29.80 -6.70 -6.94
N THR A 27 -28.75 -7.06 -7.70
CA THR A 27 -27.82 -6.24 -8.50
C THR A 27 -26.71 -5.47 -7.76
N ARG A 28 -25.52 -6.08 -7.69
CA ARG A 28 -24.20 -5.42 -7.82
C ARG A 28 -23.14 -6.45 -8.23
N GLY A 29 -22.44 -6.17 -9.32
CA GLY A 29 -21.55 -7.10 -10.03
C GLY A 29 -20.23 -7.35 -9.29
N GLY A 30 -19.91 -8.62 -9.06
CA GLY A 30 -18.56 -9.07 -8.70
C GLY A 30 -17.76 -9.47 -9.94
N ASP A 31 -16.43 -9.41 -9.86
CA ASP A 31 -15.52 -9.95 -10.89
C ASP A 31 -15.59 -11.49 -10.88
N PRO A 32 -15.94 -12.14 -12.01
CA PRO A 32 -16.04 -13.60 -12.11
C PRO A 32 -14.72 -14.37 -11.84
N ASP A 33 -13.55 -13.71 -11.87
CA ASP A 33 -12.25 -14.41 -11.77
C ASP A 33 -11.61 -14.39 -10.36
N GLY A 34 -12.19 -13.68 -9.38
CA GLY A 34 -11.70 -13.65 -8.00
C GLY A 34 -12.12 -14.90 -7.20
N ARG A 35 -11.18 -15.49 -6.44
CA ARG A 35 -11.45 -16.70 -5.64
C ARG A 35 -11.34 -16.40 -4.14
N VAL A 36 -12.25 -16.99 -3.37
CA VAL A 36 -12.24 -16.96 -1.90
C VAL A 36 -12.10 -18.39 -1.37
N ASP A 37 -11.10 -18.64 -0.52
CA ASP A 37 -10.89 -19.92 0.18
C ASP A 37 -10.65 -19.66 1.67
N GLY A 38 -11.72 -19.60 2.46
CA GLY A 38 -11.64 -19.26 3.89
C GLY A 38 -11.15 -17.83 4.13
N LEU A 39 -10.01 -17.67 4.82
CA LEU A 39 -9.34 -16.39 5.09
C LEU A 39 -8.51 -15.87 3.90
N TRP A 40 -8.58 -16.55 2.77
CA TRP A 40 -7.74 -16.32 1.61
C TRP A 40 -8.57 -15.72 0.50
N TRP A 41 -8.03 -14.67 -0.11
CA TRP A 41 -8.56 -14.10 -1.32
C TRP A 41 -7.42 -13.94 -2.32
N TYR A 42 -7.64 -14.33 -3.57
CA TYR A 42 -6.61 -14.17 -4.60
C TYR A 42 -7.19 -14.06 -6.02
N LYS A 43 -6.37 -13.48 -6.91
CA LYS A 43 -6.55 -13.45 -8.35
C LYS A 43 -5.26 -13.90 -9.02
N ASP A 44 -5.34 -15.05 -9.68
CA ASP A 44 -4.20 -15.70 -10.33
C ASP A 44 -3.64 -14.91 -11.51
N SER A 45 -4.50 -14.20 -12.25
CA SER A 45 -4.10 -13.38 -13.39
C SER A 45 -5.15 -12.32 -13.72
N GLY A 46 -4.70 -11.10 -13.97
CA GLY A 46 -5.47 -9.97 -14.50
C GLY A 46 -4.64 -9.15 -15.47
N HIS A 47 -5.27 -8.23 -16.19
CA HIS A 47 -4.59 -7.38 -17.18
C HIS A 47 -4.72 -5.90 -16.80
N HIS A 48 -3.69 -5.12 -17.12
CA HIS A 48 -3.66 -3.66 -17.02
C HIS A 48 -2.93 -3.08 -18.24
N VAL A 49 -2.93 -1.75 -18.42
CA VAL A 49 -2.37 -1.12 -19.64
C VAL A 49 -0.87 -1.35 -19.84
N ASN A 50 -0.16 -1.84 -18.83
CA ASN A 50 1.29 -2.10 -18.89
C ASN A 50 1.66 -3.58 -18.75
N GLY A 51 0.70 -4.51 -18.70
CA GLY A 51 1.01 -5.94 -18.59
C GLY A 51 -0.05 -6.77 -17.88
N GLU A 52 0.41 -7.85 -17.25
CA GLU A 52 -0.39 -8.75 -16.44
C GLU A 52 -0.05 -8.56 -14.96
N PHE A 53 -1.00 -8.88 -14.08
CA PHE A 53 -0.80 -8.87 -12.65
C PHE A 53 -1.43 -10.09 -11.99
N SER A 54 -0.93 -10.43 -10.80
CA SER A 54 -1.59 -11.33 -9.86
C SER A 54 -1.66 -10.63 -8.50
N MET A 55 -2.62 -11.01 -7.66
CA MET A 55 -2.75 -10.44 -6.32
C MET A 55 -3.30 -11.49 -5.36
N ALA A 56 -2.84 -11.45 -4.12
CA ALA A 56 -3.33 -12.32 -3.05
C ALA A 56 -3.37 -11.52 -1.75
N VAL A 57 -4.37 -11.82 -0.91
CA VAL A 57 -4.59 -11.24 0.41
C VAL A 57 -4.95 -12.36 1.37
N ILE A 58 -4.32 -12.36 2.53
CA ILE A 58 -4.60 -13.34 3.59
C ILE A 58 -4.92 -12.59 4.87
N GLN A 59 -6.06 -12.93 5.43
CA GLN A 59 -6.51 -12.34 6.68
C GLN A 59 -5.93 -13.10 7.87
N ALA A 60 -5.16 -12.42 8.71
CA ALA A 60 -4.70 -12.96 9.99
C ALA A 60 -5.44 -12.38 11.21
N ASN A 61 -5.86 -11.11 11.13
CA ASN A 61 -6.66 -10.46 12.15
C ASN A 61 -8.15 -10.86 12.05
N SER A 62 -8.90 -10.71 13.14
CA SER A 62 -10.36 -10.96 13.14
C SER A 62 -11.10 -10.06 12.15
N VAL A 63 -10.55 -8.88 11.88
CA VAL A 63 -10.93 -7.97 10.79
C VAL A 63 -9.69 -7.74 9.95
N LEU A 64 -9.78 -7.96 8.64
CA LEU A 64 -8.71 -7.60 7.72
C LEU A 64 -8.51 -6.08 7.71
N GLU A 65 -7.33 -5.64 8.16
CA GLU A 65 -6.94 -4.24 8.19
C GLU A 65 -6.32 -3.80 6.86
N ASP A 66 -5.53 -4.68 6.23
CA ASP A 66 -4.93 -4.45 4.92
C ASP A 66 -5.96 -4.21 3.82
N GLN A 67 -5.61 -3.29 2.92
CA GLN A 67 -6.32 -3.03 1.68
C GLN A 67 -5.32 -3.00 0.51
N CYS A 68 -5.79 -3.33 -0.68
CA CYS A 68 -5.01 -3.19 -1.90
C CYS A 68 -5.87 -2.60 -3.02
N GLN A 69 -5.21 -1.97 -3.98
CA GLN A 69 -5.87 -1.29 -5.09
C GLN A 69 -5.07 -1.48 -6.37
N LEU A 70 -5.77 -1.69 -7.48
CA LEU A 70 -5.18 -1.63 -8.82
C LEU A 70 -6.16 -0.90 -9.75
N GLU A 71 -5.71 0.25 -10.26
CA GLU A 71 -6.46 1.06 -11.21
C GLU A 71 -5.65 1.20 -12.49
N SER A 72 -6.30 1.06 -13.65
CA SER A 72 -5.61 1.14 -14.93
C SER A 72 -6.42 1.95 -15.93
N GLY A 73 -5.74 2.87 -16.64
CA GLY A 73 -6.38 3.83 -17.54
C GLY A 73 -6.00 5.28 -17.20
N PRO A 74 -6.94 6.24 -17.28
CA PRO A 74 -6.65 7.65 -17.08
C PRO A 74 -6.18 7.95 -15.65
N LEU A 75 -4.97 8.50 -15.54
CA LEU A 75 -4.37 8.97 -14.28
C LEU A 75 -4.69 10.45 -13.99
N SER A 76 -5.61 11.05 -14.75
CA SER A 76 -6.09 12.41 -14.54
C SER A 76 -7.62 12.47 -14.71
N LEU A 77 -8.23 13.60 -14.33
CA LEU A 77 -9.65 13.87 -14.53
C LEU A 77 -9.97 14.32 -15.96
N VAL A 78 -8.96 14.64 -16.77
CA VAL A 78 -9.12 15.06 -18.17
C VAL A 78 -8.84 13.87 -19.09
N ASP A 79 -9.70 13.65 -20.07
CA ASP A 79 -9.60 12.50 -20.99
C ASP A 79 -8.31 12.46 -21.81
N THR A 80 -7.68 13.62 -22.05
CA THR A 80 -6.40 13.74 -22.75
C THR A 80 -5.18 13.60 -21.84
N GLY A 81 -5.38 13.35 -20.54
CA GLY A 81 -4.30 13.22 -19.59
C GLY A 81 -3.51 11.90 -19.70
N PRO A 82 -2.47 11.74 -18.85
CA PRO A 82 -1.65 10.55 -18.86
C PRO A 82 -2.48 9.28 -18.60
N GLN A 83 -2.14 8.22 -19.31
CA GLN A 83 -2.65 6.87 -19.10
C GLN A 83 -1.60 6.06 -18.35
N GLY A 84 -2.03 5.15 -17.48
CA GLY A 84 -1.10 4.31 -16.77
C GLY A 84 -1.77 3.33 -15.81
N THR A 85 -0.96 2.79 -14.91
CA THR A 85 -1.38 1.84 -13.89
C THR A 85 -1.01 2.39 -12.52
N PHE A 86 -1.96 2.40 -11.60
CA PHE A 86 -1.79 2.71 -10.19
C PHE A 86 -1.96 1.42 -9.39
N VAL A 87 -1.02 1.15 -8.49
CA VAL A 87 -1.03 0.01 -7.58
C VAL A 87 -0.88 0.55 -6.16
N GLY A 88 -1.72 0.09 -5.25
CA GLY A 88 -1.70 0.48 -3.84
C GLY A 88 -1.69 -0.73 -2.92
N VAL A 89 -0.85 -0.70 -1.90
CA VAL A 89 -0.85 -1.63 -0.76
C VAL A 89 -0.90 -0.78 0.50
N TYR A 90 -1.95 -1.00 1.30
CA TYR A 90 -2.27 -0.21 2.48
C TYR A 90 -2.38 -1.15 3.67
N ASP A 91 -1.32 -1.21 4.46
CA ASP A 91 -1.24 -2.04 5.66
C ASP A 91 -1.86 -1.26 6.81
N GLY A 92 -2.99 -1.73 7.33
CA GLY A 92 -3.80 -1.01 8.30
C GLY A 92 -3.48 -1.47 9.73
N HIS A 93 -3.53 -0.54 10.69
CA HIS A 93 -3.33 -0.90 12.10
C HIS A 93 -4.27 -0.17 13.04
N ALA A 94 -4.59 -0.86 14.14
CA ALA A 94 -5.51 -0.42 15.20
C ALA A 94 -6.96 -0.16 14.72
N GLY A 95 -7.29 -0.64 13.53
CA GLY A 95 -8.57 -0.52 12.84
C GLY A 95 -8.38 -0.42 11.31
N PRO A 96 -9.32 -0.94 10.50
CA PRO A 96 -9.21 -0.90 9.04
C PRO A 96 -9.56 0.49 8.43
N GLU A 97 -10.03 1.45 9.23
CA GLU A 97 -10.63 2.69 8.72
C GLU A 97 -9.66 3.56 7.93
N ALA A 98 -8.39 3.65 8.34
CA ALA A 98 -7.39 4.44 7.61
C ALA A 98 -7.07 3.81 6.24
N ALA A 99 -6.76 2.51 6.20
CA ALA A 99 -6.48 1.79 4.97
C ALA A 99 -7.66 1.86 3.97
N ARG A 100 -8.89 1.70 4.46
CA ARG A 100 -10.12 1.86 3.63
C ARG A 100 -10.28 3.28 3.11
N PHE A 101 -10.02 4.29 3.94
CA PHE A 101 -10.09 5.68 3.51
C PHE A 101 -9.05 6.00 2.44
N ILE A 102 -7.82 5.48 2.56
CA ILE A 102 -6.78 5.63 1.54
C ILE A 102 -7.24 5.01 0.22
N ASN A 103 -7.75 3.77 0.26
CA ASN A 103 -8.27 3.06 -0.91
C ASN A 103 -9.38 3.85 -1.65
N ASP A 104 -10.25 4.54 -0.90
CA ASP A 104 -11.35 5.33 -1.45
C ASP A 104 -10.92 6.71 -1.98
N ARG A 105 -9.79 7.28 -1.53
CA ARG A 105 -9.49 8.72 -1.72
C ARG A 105 -8.17 9.01 -2.41
N LEU A 106 -7.13 8.21 -2.19
CA LEU A 106 -5.78 8.53 -2.65
C LEU A 106 -5.68 8.60 -4.17
N PHE A 107 -6.28 7.64 -4.87
CA PHE A 107 -6.27 7.64 -6.34
C PHE A 107 -7.04 8.83 -6.95
N GLU A 108 -8.17 9.23 -6.35
CA GLU A 108 -8.91 10.41 -6.79
C GLU A 108 -8.13 11.71 -6.54
N ASN A 109 -7.46 11.83 -5.39
CA ASN A 109 -6.55 12.95 -5.11
C ASN A 109 -5.37 12.98 -6.07
N LEU A 110 -4.79 11.82 -6.42
CA LEU A 110 -3.75 11.72 -7.42
C LEU A 110 -4.24 12.22 -8.78
N LYS A 111 -5.41 11.81 -9.24
CA LYS A 111 -5.99 12.27 -10.52
C LYS A 111 -6.24 13.77 -10.54
N LYS A 112 -6.73 14.31 -9.42
CA LYS A 112 -6.92 15.75 -9.25
C LYS A 112 -5.60 16.51 -9.44
N PHE A 113 -4.57 16.18 -8.66
CA PHE A 113 -3.28 16.89 -8.75
C PHE A 113 -2.55 16.65 -10.08
N THR A 114 -2.67 15.45 -10.67
CA THR A 114 -2.15 15.18 -12.02
C THR A 114 -2.79 16.11 -13.07
N SER A 115 -4.08 16.45 -12.90
CA SER A 115 -4.78 17.37 -13.79
C SER A 115 -4.35 18.82 -13.58
N GLU A 116 -4.20 19.24 -12.32
CA GLU A 116 -3.77 20.58 -11.94
C GLU A 116 -2.34 20.88 -12.41
N ASP A 117 -1.42 19.92 -12.24
CA ASP A 117 -0.01 20.05 -12.59
C ASP A 117 0.31 19.59 -14.03
N GLN A 118 -0.70 19.18 -14.80
CA GLN A 118 -0.60 18.78 -16.21
C GLN A 118 0.33 17.59 -16.47
N GLY A 119 0.49 16.68 -15.50
CA GLY A 119 1.34 15.50 -15.66
C GLY A 119 1.59 14.76 -14.34
N MET A 120 2.13 13.56 -14.45
CA MET A 120 2.55 12.77 -13.28
C MET A 120 3.95 13.18 -12.84
N SER A 121 4.14 13.40 -11.55
CA SER A 121 5.43 13.77 -10.95
C SER A 121 5.53 13.30 -9.50
N ALA A 122 6.75 13.31 -8.94
CA ALA A 122 6.93 13.02 -7.52
C ALA A 122 6.18 14.03 -6.63
N ASP A 123 6.15 15.31 -7.03
CA ASP A 123 5.42 16.38 -6.31
C ASP A 123 3.91 16.14 -6.31
N VAL A 124 3.34 15.72 -7.45
CA VAL A 124 1.92 15.34 -7.56
C VAL A 124 1.56 14.20 -6.60
N ILE A 125 2.44 13.20 -6.48
CA ILE A 125 2.23 12.08 -5.57
C ILE A 125 2.30 12.54 -4.11
N SER A 126 3.31 13.36 -3.75
CA SER A 126 3.40 13.93 -2.39
C SER A 126 2.18 14.79 -2.05
N LYS A 127 1.71 15.64 -2.97
CA LYS A 127 0.46 16.42 -2.81
C LYS A 127 -0.75 15.51 -2.57
N ALA A 128 -0.87 14.41 -3.31
CA ALA A 128 -1.97 13.46 -3.15
C ALA A 128 -1.95 12.78 -1.77
N TYR A 129 -0.78 12.39 -1.28
CA TYR A 129 -0.62 11.84 0.08
C TYR A 129 -1.01 12.87 1.15
N LEU A 130 -0.49 14.09 1.06
CA LEU A 130 -0.76 15.15 2.05
C LEU A 130 -2.23 15.60 2.05
N ALA A 131 -2.88 15.65 0.89
CA ALA A 131 -4.31 15.93 0.80
C ALA A 131 -5.15 14.81 1.41
N THR A 132 -4.79 13.55 1.13
CA THR A 132 -5.48 12.38 1.70
C THR A 132 -5.35 12.35 3.23
N GLU A 133 -4.16 12.65 3.75
CA GLU A 133 -3.92 12.82 5.18
C GLU A 133 -4.80 13.92 5.79
N GLU A 134 -4.82 15.13 5.23
CA GLU A 134 -5.59 16.23 5.82
C GLU A 134 -7.10 15.98 5.74
N GLU A 135 -7.58 15.32 4.67
CA GLU A 135 -8.97 14.86 4.60
C GLU A 135 -9.29 13.83 5.69
N PHE A 136 -8.39 12.88 5.95
CA PHE A 136 -8.57 11.91 7.02
C PHE A 136 -8.53 12.57 8.41
N LEU A 137 -7.59 13.49 8.66
CA LEU A 137 -7.55 14.27 9.90
C LEU A 137 -8.82 15.11 10.09
N SER A 138 -9.38 15.66 9.01
CA SER A 138 -10.68 16.34 9.05
C SER A 138 -11.83 15.39 9.44
N LEU A 139 -11.81 14.15 8.95
CA LEU A 139 -12.74 13.11 9.37
C LEU A 139 -12.58 12.79 10.87
N VAL A 140 -11.34 12.64 11.35
CA VAL A 140 -11.03 12.42 12.77
C VAL A 140 -11.59 13.56 13.62
N ARG A 141 -11.36 14.84 13.26
CA ARG A 141 -11.91 16.00 13.98
C ARG A 141 -13.43 15.94 14.10
N LYS A 142 -14.13 15.60 13.00
CA LYS A 142 -15.60 15.50 12.98
C LYS A 142 -16.13 14.37 13.85
N GLN A 143 -15.42 13.25 13.92
CA GLN A 143 -15.87 12.06 14.65
C GLN A 143 -15.31 11.97 16.08
N TRP A 144 -14.37 12.82 16.47
CA TRP A 144 -13.57 12.69 17.69
C TRP A 144 -14.38 12.44 18.97
N LEU A 145 -15.47 13.19 19.17
CA LEU A 145 -16.29 13.07 20.38
C LEU A 145 -17.21 11.83 20.39
N ILE A 146 -17.47 11.24 19.22
CA ILE A 146 -18.40 10.12 19.05
C ILE A 146 -17.64 8.79 18.93
N LYS A 147 -16.53 8.80 18.19
CA LYS A 147 -15.71 7.64 17.83
C LYS A 147 -14.21 7.94 18.04
N PRO A 148 -13.75 8.20 19.28
CA PRO A 148 -12.38 8.66 19.54
C PRO A 148 -11.27 7.70 19.07
N HIS A 149 -11.56 6.40 18.96
CA HIS A 149 -10.58 5.44 18.45
C HIS A 149 -10.17 5.70 17.00
N ILE A 150 -10.94 6.44 16.21
CA ILE A 150 -10.54 6.84 14.85
C ILE A 150 -9.25 7.67 14.86
N ALA A 151 -8.90 8.30 15.97
CA ALA A 151 -7.62 9.03 16.07
C ALA A 151 -6.41 8.10 16.19
N SER A 152 -6.60 6.84 16.62
CA SER A 152 -5.53 5.85 16.77
C SER A 152 -5.37 4.90 15.59
N VAL A 153 -6.31 4.90 14.65
CA VAL A 153 -6.19 4.07 13.44
C VAL A 153 -5.22 4.75 12.47
N GLY A 154 -4.40 3.94 11.82
CA GLY A 154 -3.44 4.41 10.83
C GLY A 154 -3.18 3.34 9.78
N SER A 155 -2.43 3.70 8.76
CA SER A 155 -2.02 2.74 7.74
C SER A 155 -0.71 3.15 7.08
N CYS A 156 0.18 2.18 6.86
CA CYS A 156 1.27 2.31 5.92
C CYS A 156 0.70 2.42 4.51
N CYS A 157 1.33 3.21 3.65
CA CYS A 157 0.81 3.50 2.33
C CYS A 157 1.92 3.40 1.27
N LEU A 158 1.96 2.26 0.59
CA LEU A 158 2.83 2.00 -0.55
C LEU A 158 2.04 2.15 -1.86
N VAL A 159 2.56 2.97 -2.76
CA VAL A 159 1.99 3.19 -4.09
C VAL A 159 3.04 3.00 -5.17
N GLY A 160 2.66 2.29 -6.23
CA GLY A 160 3.38 2.20 -7.48
C GLY A 160 2.57 2.82 -8.62
N ILE A 161 3.19 3.68 -9.42
CA ILE A 161 2.54 4.27 -10.61
C ILE A 161 3.42 4.03 -11.83
N ILE A 162 2.86 3.36 -12.84
CA ILE A 162 3.51 3.16 -14.14
C ILE A 162 2.85 4.11 -15.14
N CYS A 163 3.62 5.05 -15.66
CA CYS A 163 3.13 6.07 -16.60
C CYS A 163 4.27 6.52 -17.53
N ASN A 164 4.03 6.54 -18.84
CA ASN A 164 4.97 7.04 -19.85
C ASN A 164 6.40 6.43 -19.76
N GLY A 165 6.50 5.13 -19.45
CA GLY A 165 7.79 4.43 -19.30
C GLY A 165 8.54 4.74 -17.99
N MET A 166 7.92 5.51 -17.10
CA MET A 166 8.41 5.78 -15.76
C MET A 166 7.63 4.97 -14.74
N LEU A 167 8.32 4.52 -13.71
CA LEU A 167 7.81 3.90 -12.50
C LEU A 167 8.05 4.85 -11.33
N TYR A 168 6.99 5.26 -10.64
CA TYR A 168 7.06 6.02 -9.41
C TYR A 168 6.73 5.09 -8.26
N ILE A 169 7.57 5.07 -7.23
CA ILE A 169 7.35 4.31 -6.00
C ILE A 169 7.29 5.31 -4.85
N ALA A 170 6.14 5.40 -4.20
CA ALA A 170 5.94 6.26 -3.04
C ALA A 170 5.62 5.39 -1.82
N ASN A 171 6.33 5.59 -0.71
CA ASN A 171 6.13 4.81 0.51
C ASN A 171 6.06 5.70 1.74
N ALA A 172 5.07 5.46 2.60
CA ALA A 172 4.97 6.01 3.94
C ALA A 172 4.64 4.85 4.90
N GLY A 173 5.65 4.35 5.60
CA GLY A 173 5.55 3.11 6.39
C GLY A 173 6.62 2.10 5.99
N ASP A 174 6.36 0.83 6.27
CA ASP A 174 7.30 -0.30 6.16
C ASP A 174 6.84 -1.43 5.23
N SER A 175 5.75 -1.22 4.48
CA SER A 175 5.50 -1.97 3.25
C SER A 175 6.65 -1.75 2.25
N ARG A 176 6.87 -2.69 1.33
CA ARG A 176 8.01 -2.65 0.40
C ARG A 176 7.65 -3.02 -1.04
N ALA A 177 8.29 -2.31 -1.97
CA ALA A 177 8.29 -2.61 -3.41
C ALA A 177 9.67 -3.13 -3.86
N VAL A 178 9.69 -4.24 -4.60
CA VAL A 178 10.89 -4.90 -5.10
C VAL A 178 10.75 -5.19 -6.59
N LEU A 179 11.78 -4.87 -7.36
CA LEU A 179 11.91 -5.12 -8.80
C LEU A 179 12.76 -6.37 -9.05
N GLY A 180 12.25 -7.29 -9.87
CA GLY A 180 13.04 -8.36 -10.47
C GLY A 180 13.66 -7.86 -11.77
N ARG A 181 14.99 -7.74 -11.81
CA ARG A 181 15.74 -7.32 -13.00
C ARG A 181 16.63 -8.45 -13.52
N GLU A 182 16.54 -8.74 -14.81
CA GLU A 182 17.48 -9.62 -15.50
C GLU A 182 18.87 -8.96 -15.59
N GLU A 183 19.91 -9.61 -15.07
CA GLU A 183 21.29 -9.15 -15.10
C GLU A 183 22.24 -10.25 -15.62
N GLY A 184 23.26 -9.80 -16.38
CA GLY A 184 24.34 -10.65 -16.88
C GLY A 184 23.95 -11.59 -18.02
N ASP A 185 24.97 -12.26 -18.59
CA ASP A 185 24.81 -13.16 -19.74
C ASP A 185 24.01 -14.42 -19.41
N LEU A 186 23.95 -14.79 -18.13
CA LEU A 186 23.24 -15.96 -17.64
C LEU A 186 21.74 -15.70 -17.40
N LYS A 187 21.26 -14.48 -17.66
CA LYS A 187 19.86 -14.07 -17.49
C LYS A 187 19.33 -14.34 -16.07
N GLU A 188 20.17 -14.13 -15.06
CA GLU A 188 19.75 -14.26 -13.67
C GLU A 188 18.88 -13.06 -13.29
N VAL A 189 17.80 -13.29 -12.54
CA VAL A 189 16.93 -12.20 -12.07
C VAL A 189 17.34 -11.80 -10.66
N LYS A 190 17.84 -10.57 -10.48
CA LYS A 190 18.22 -10.01 -9.19
C LYS A 190 17.14 -9.13 -8.62
N ALA A 191 17.02 -9.17 -7.29
CA ALA A 191 16.11 -8.31 -6.55
C ALA A 191 16.70 -6.92 -6.32
N ILE A 192 15.94 -5.89 -6.70
CA ILE A 192 16.27 -4.49 -6.47
C ILE A 192 15.14 -3.87 -5.65
N GLN A 193 15.42 -3.51 -4.40
CA GLN A 193 14.45 -2.81 -3.56
C GLN A 193 14.28 -1.36 -4.06
N LEU A 194 13.04 -0.96 -4.30
CA LEU A 194 12.71 0.36 -4.84
C LEU A 194 12.17 1.33 -3.80
N SER A 195 11.65 0.84 -2.67
CA SER A 195 11.09 1.67 -1.60
C SER A 195 12.02 1.80 -0.41
N SER A 196 12.16 3.01 0.15
CA SER A 196 12.70 3.20 1.49
C SER A 196 11.64 2.82 2.53
N GLU A 197 12.03 2.09 3.56
CA GLU A 197 11.16 1.71 4.67
C GLU A 197 11.33 2.67 5.85
N HIS A 198 10.23 2.95 6.54
CA HIS A 198 10.14 3.90 7.63
C HIS A 198 9.81 3.19 8.94
N ASN A 199 10.58 2.15 9.26
CA ASN A 199 10.45 1.35 10.48
C ASN A 199 11.55 1.71 11.48
N ALA A 200 11.18 1.93 12.74
CA ALA A 200 12.08 2.32 13.83
C ALA A 200 13.14 1.25 14.17
N ASN A 201 13.02 0.02 13.69
CA ASN A 201 14.08 -0.97 13.83
C ASN A 201 15.30 -0.64 12.96
N LEU A 202 15.15 0.17 11.90
CA LEU A 202 16.25 0.68 11.10
C LEU A 202 16.97 1.81 11.84
N GLU A 203 18.30 1.78 11.92
CA GLU A 203 19.07 2.83 12.61
C GLU A 203 18.90 4.19 11.93
N SER A 204 18.89 4.25 10.59
CA SER A 204 18.70 5.48 9.83
C SER A 204 17.38 6.19 10.20
N VAL A 205 16.29 5.43 10.38
CA VAL A 205 14.99 5.97 10.81
C VAL A 205 15.06 6.46 12.26
N ARG A 206 15.81 5.79 13.13
CA ARG A 206 16.03 6.25 14.51
C ARG A 206 16.82 7.54 14.57
N GLU A 207 17.84 7.69 13.73
CA GLU A 207 18.63 8.91 13.60
C GLU A 207 17.77 10.07 13.07
N GLU A 208 16.96 9.83 12.04
CA GLU A 208 16.00 10.81 11.51
C GLU A 208 15.02 11.29 12.60
N LEU A 209 14.38 10.35 13.32
CA LEU A 209 13.46 10.68 14.42
C LEU A 209 14.13 11.53 15.51
N ARG A 210 15.35 11.17 15.92
CA ARG A 210 16.11 11.95 16.93
C ARG A 210 16.48 13.34 16.41
N SER A 211 16.82 13.45 15.12
CA SER A 211 17.16 14.74 14.48
C SER A 211 15.96 15.68 14.39
N LEU A 212 14.78 15.16 14.05
CA LEU A 212 13.54 15.93 13.96
C LEU A 212 13.01 16.37 15.34
N HIS A 213 13.32 15.60 16.38
CA HIS A 213 12.84 15.79 17.76
C HIS A 213 14.00 15.83 18.78
N PRO A 214 14.94 16.80 18.67
CA PRO A 214 16.14 16.84 19.52
C PRO A 214 15.82 17.01 21.01
N ASP A 215 14.67 17.62 21.33
CA ASP A 215 14.22 17.88 22.70
C ASP A 215 13.38 16.74 23.29
N ASP A 216 13.12 15.66 22.53
CA ASP A 216 12.35 14.49 22.98
C ASP A 216 13.24 13.24 23.02
N PRO A 217 13.97 12.99 24.12
CA PRO A 217 14.81 11.80 24.26
C PRO A 217 14.01 10.49 24.26
N GLN A 218 12.67 10.57 24.36
CA GLN A 218 11.76 9.43 24.31
C GLN A 218 11.04 9.30 22.97
N VAL A 219 11.44 10.06 21.93
CA VAL A 219 10.84 9.99 20.58
C VAL A 219 10.88 8.56 20.03
N VAL A 220 11.96 7.82 20.29
CA VAL A 220 12.12 6.42 19.91
C VAL A 220 12.78 5.63 21.04
N VAL A 221 12.13 4.55 21.45
CA VAL A 221 12.55 3.75 22.62
C VAL A 221 12.51 2.26 22.31
N LEU A 222 13.44 1.51 22.89
CA LEU A 222 13.45 0.06 22.82
C LEU A 222 12.49 -0.51 23.88
N LYS A 223 11.42 -1.18 23.45
CA LYS A 223 10.41 -1.76 24.34
C LYS A 223 10.13 -3.20 23.89
N HIS A 224 10.25 -4.14 24.83
CA HIS A 224 10.12 -5.58 24.55
C HIS A 224 11.02 -6.05 23.38
N LYS A 225 12.27 -5.55 23.33
CA LYS A 225 13.28 -5.84 22.29
C LYS A 225 12.94 -5.33 20.88
N VAL A 226 11.93 -4.47 20.74
CA VAL A 226 11.54 -3.85 19.47
C VAL A 226 11.60 -2.33 19.62
N TRP A 227 12.18 -1.64 18.63
CA TRP A 227 12.22 -0.17 18.64
C TRP A 227 10.84 0.38 18.27
N ARG A 228 10.36 1.33 19.06
CA ARG A 228 9.03 1.93 18.88
C ARG A 228 9.07 3.44 19.04
N VAL A 229 8.41 4.14 18.14
CA VAL A 229 8.13 5.58 18.24
C VAL A 229 7.22 5.82 19.44
N LYS A 230 7.68 6.67 20.37
CA LYS A 230 7.06 6.94 21.69
C LYS A 230 6.71 5.69 22.52
N GLY A 231 7.31 4.54 22.20
CA GLY A 231 7.02 3.26 22.87
C GLY A 231 5.69 2.63 22.47
N ILE A 232 5.07 3.09 21.37
CA ILE A 232 3.74 2.67 20.91
C ILE A 232 3.84 1.92 19.57
N ILE A 233 4.28 2.58 18.50
CA ILE A 233 4.21 2.08 17.12
C ILE A 233 5.61 1.88 16.51
N GLN A 234 5.76 1.00 15.52
CA GLN A 234 7.05 0.71 14.88
C GLN A 234 7.36 1.62 13.70
N VAL A 235 6.34 2.13 12.99
CA VAL A 235 6.54 3.02 11.85
C VAL A 235 6.74 4.48 12.25
N SER A 236 7.57 5.21 11.50
CA SER A 236 7.78 6.65 11.63
C SER A 236 6.95 7.47 10.64
N ARG A 237 6.34 6.81 9.64
CA ARG A 237 5.46 7.44 8.66
C ARG A 237 4.21 6.59 8.41
N SER A 238 3.07 7.24 8.28
CA SER A 238 1.78 6.61 8.01
C SER A 238 0.75 7.67 7.58
N ILE A 239 -0.37 7.27 6.99
CA ILE A 239 -1.59 8.09 6.93
C ILE A 239 -2.47 7.72 8.14
N GLY A 240 -3.10 8.71 8.79
CA GLY A 240 -3.83 8.50 10.04
C GLY A 240 -2.95 8.69 11.28
N ASP A 241 -3.09 7.87 12.32
CA ASP A 241 -2.37 8.02 13.59
C ASP A 241 -2.43 9.44 14.16
N ALA A 242 -3.60 10.08 14.06
CA ALA A 242 -3.80 11.48 14.38
C ALA A 242 -3.31 11.85 15.80
N TYR A 243 -3.39 10.91 16.75
CA TYR A 243 -2.89 11.05 18.11
C TYR A 243 -1.38 11.28 18.23
N LEU A 244 -0.57 10.94 17.23
CA LEU A 244 0.87 11.24 17.17
C LEU A 244 1.20 12.43 16.25
N LYS A 245 0.20 12.99 15.58
CA LYS A 245 0.38 14.10 14.63
C LYS A 245 -0.19 15.41 15.13
N ARG A 246 -1.28 15.37 15.90
CA ARG A 246 -1.92 16.54 16.49
C ARG A 246 -2.15 16.31 17.98
N ALA A 247 -1.56 17.17 18.82
CA ALA A 247 -1.69 17.08 20.28
C ALA A 247 -3.15 17.14 20.76
N GLU A 248 -4.07 17.72 19.98
CA GLU A 248 -5.50 17.77 20.28
C GLU A 248 -6.17 16.40 20.42
N PHE A 249 -5.58 15.34 19.83
CA PHE A 249 -6.06 13.96 19.91
C PHE A 249 -5.27 13.10 20.91
N ASN A 250 -4.13 13.59 21.41
CA ASN A 250 -3.36 12.90 22.45
C ASN A 250 -3.94 13.17 23.86
N ARG A 251 -5.23 12.94 24.04
CA ARG A 251 -5.95 13.22 25.29
C ARG A 251 -7.26 12.43 25.38
N GLU A 252 -7.94 12.52 26.52
CA GLU A 252 -9.28 11.95 26.66
C GLU A 252 -10.24 12.56 25.62
N PRO A 253 -11.11 11.75 24.99
CA PRO A 253 -11.50 10.39 25.38
C PRO A 253 -10.69 9.23 24.74
N LEU A 254 -9.51 9.47 24.15
CA LEU A 254 -8.67 8.39 23.63
C LEU A 254 -8.15 7.48 24.76
N LEU A 255 -8.09 6.17 24.46
CA LEU A 255 -7.66 5.17 25.41
C LEU A 255 -6.23 5.44 25.92
N PRO A 256 -5.95 5.25 27.23
CA PRO A 256 -4.63 5.47 27.82
C PRO A 256 -3.48 4.80 27.07
N LYS A 257 -3.69 3.62 26.47
CA LYS A 257 -2.65 2.86 25.75
C LYS A 257 -2.07 3.59 24.54
N PHE A 258 -2.82 4.53 23.95
CA PHE A 258 -2.37 5.36 22.83
C PHE A 258 -1.86 6.73 23.28
N ARG A 259 -2.07 7.12 24.53
CA ARG A 259 -1.69 8.46 24.99
C ARG A 259 -0.20 8.50 25.32
N THR A 260 0.51 9.47 24.73
CA THR A 260 1.91 9.74 25.09
C THR A 260 1.98 10.76 26.22
N PRO A 261 2.86 10.59 27.22
CA PRO A 261 3.11 11.62 28.23
C PRO A 261 3.62 12.92 27.61
N GLY A 262 3.21 14.06 28.19
CA GLY A 262 3.59 15.38 27.71
C GLY A 262 2.80 15.83 26.48
N THR A 263 3.13 17.03 26.01
CA THR A 263 2.58 17.63 24.80
C THR A 263 3.67 17.76 23.76
N PHE A 264 3.32 17.73 22.48
CA PHE A 264 4.24 17.93 21.36
C PHE A 264 3.69 18.99 20.42
N GLU A 265 4.55 19.88 19.94
CA GLU A 265 4.16 20.95 18.99
C GLU A 265 4.28 20.48 17.54
N LYS A 266 5.31 19.67 17.25
CA LYS A 266 5.56 19.09 15.93
C LYS A 266 4.97 17.68 15.83
N PRO A 267 4.39 17.30 14.68
CA PRO A 267 3.98 15.92 14.44
C PRO A 267 5.13 14.95 14.68
N ILE A 268 4.88 13.88 15.43
CA ILE A 268 5.86 12.82 15.72
C ILE A 268 5.96 11.84 14.56
N LEU A 269 4.83 11.58 13.89
CA LEU A 269 4.77 10.81 12.65
C LEU A 269 4.54 11.74 11.46
N LEU A 270 5.06 11.36 10.30
CA LEU A 270 4.84 12.07 9.04
C LEU A 270 3.90 11.28 8.11
N ALA A 271 3.14 11.98 7.28
CA ALA A 271 2.36 11.34 6.20
C ALA A 271 3.04 11.47 4.83
N GLU A 272 4.07 12.31 4.72
CA GLU A 272 4.79 12.54 3.48
C GLU A 272 5.57 11.28 3.07
N PRO A 273 5.37 10.76 1.85
CA PRO A 273 6.07 9.57 1.39
C PRO A 273 7.52 9.90 1.02
N SER A 274 8.41 8.92 1.10
CA SER A 274 9.61 8.94 0.25
C SER A 274 9.20 8.52 -1.16
N VAL A 275 9.69 9.23 -2.18
CA VAL A 275 9.35 8.96 -3.58
C VAL A 275 10.61 8.65 -4.37
N LEU A 276 10.65 7.46 -4.97
CA LEU A 276 11.64 7.07 -5.97
C LEU A 276 11.01 7.18 -7.36
N VAL A 277 11.77 7.75 -8.31
CA VAL A 277 11.41 7.76 -9.72
C VAL A 277 12.41 6.89 -10.48
N HIS A 278 11.91 5.85 -11.12
CA HIS A 278 12.68 4.85 -11.85
C HIS A 278 12.26 4.82 -13.31
N ARG A 279 13.23 4.76 -14.22
CA ARG A 279 12.94 4.57 -15.65
C ARG A 279 12.90 3.07 -15.94
N LEU A 280 11.78 2.58 -16.45
CA LEU A 280 11.64 1.17 -16.80
C LEU A 280 12.58 0.81 -17.95
N LEU A 281 13.29 -0.30 -17.78
CA LEU A 281 14.21 -0.87 -18.75
C LEU A 281 13.69 -2.20 -19.29
N PRO A 282 14.10 -2.64 -20.49
CA PRO A 282 13.73 -3.98 -20.99
C PRO A 282 14.19 -5.15 -20.11
N SER A 283 15.20 -4.93 -19.26
CA SER A 283 15.66 -5.91 -18.28
C SER A 283 14.77 -5.97 -17.03
N ASP A 284 13.86 -5.03 -16.83
CA ASP A 284 12.92 -5.02 -15.71
C ASP A 284 11.78 -6.01 -16.02
N GLN A 285 11.79 -7.16 -15.34
CA GLN A 285 10.89 -8.28 -15.67
C GLN A 285 9.53 -8.15 -14.96
N PHE A 286 9.54 -7.86 -13.66
CA PHE A 286 8.32 -7.75 -12.86
C PHE A 286 8.55 -6.98 -11.55
N LEU A 287 7.45 -6.53 -10.93
CA LEU A 287 7.44 -5.81 -9.67
C LEU A 287 6.62 -6.59 -8.63
N ILE A 288 7.07 -6.56 -7.38
CA ILE A 288 6.34 -7.08 -6.21
C ILE A 288 6.05 -5.90 -5.29
N PHE A 289 4.79 -5.73 -4.91
CA PHE A 289 4.33 -4.79 -3.89
C PHE A 289 3.68 -5.61 -2.77
N ALA A 290 4.13 -5.43 -1.53
CA ALA A 290 3.53 -6.14 -0.39
C ALA A 290 3.71 -5.39 0.94
N SER A 291 2.82 -5.67 1.89
CA SER A 291 2.89 -5.24 3.29
C SER A 291 4.00 -5.98 4.04
N ASP A 292 4.28 -5.55 5.26
CA ASP A 292 5.40 -6.08 6.04
C ASP A 292 5.27 -7.57 6.33
N GLY A 293 4.06 -8.10 6.49
CA GLY A 293 3.90 -9.52 6.79
C GLY A 293 4.26 -10.46 5.61
N LEU A 294 4.54 -9.98 4.39
CA LEU A 294 5.34 -10.78 3.44
C LEU A 294 6.84 -10.72 3.79
N TRP A 295 7.34 -9.50 3.98
CA TRP A 295 8.77 -9.18 4.09
C TRP A 295 9.39 -9.54 5.43
N GLU A 296 8.58 -9.81 6.46
CA GLU A 296 9.02 -10.42 7.73
C GLU A 296 9.41 -11.90 7.56
N HIS A 297 8.98 -12.54 6.48
CA HIS A 297 9.20 -13.97 6.24
C HIS A 297 10.10 -14.30 5.06
N LEU A 298 10.21 -13.40 4.09
CA LEU A 298 11.00 -13.61 2.87
C LEU A 298 11.98 -12.47 2.67
N SER A 299 13.22 -12.82 2.30
CA SER A 299 14.15 -11.85 1.74
C SER A 299 13.69 -11.41 0.35
N ASN A 300 14.18 -10.25 -0.09
CA ASN A 300 13.89 -9.72 -1.42
C ASN A 300 14.23 -10.72 -2.53
N GLN A 301 15.37 -11.40 -2.43
CA GLN A 301 15.80 -12.36 -3.47
C GLN A 301 14.96 -13.63 -3.43
N GLU A 302 14.61 -14.16 -2.26
CA GLU A 302 13.71 -15.32 -2.18
C GLU A 302 12.36 -15.03 -2.83
N ALA A 303 11.78 -13.84 -2.59
CA ALA A 303 10.51 -13.45 -3.23
C ALA A 303 10.63 -13.39 -4.77
N ILE A 304 11.72 -12.80 -5.30
CA ILE A 304 11.99 -12.74 -6.73
C ILE A 304 12.21 -14.14 -7.32
N ASP A 305 12.99 -15.00 -6.66
CA ASP A 305 13.27 -16.36 -7.12
C ASP A 305 11.99 -17.19 -7.18
N ILE A 306 11.10 -17.04 -6.20
CA ILE A 306 9.81 -17.71 -6.19
C ILE A 306 8.95 -17.23 -7.36
N VAL A 307 8.79 -15.91 -7.57
CA VAL A 307 8.00 -15.38 -8.69
C VAL A 307 8.60 -15.77 -10.05
N ASN A 308 9.92 -15.70 -10.20
CA ASN A 308 10.61 -16.02 -11.45
C ASN A 308 10.58 -17.52 -11.80
N SER A 309 10.53 -18.40 -10.78
CA SER A 309 10.43 -19.86 -10.98
C SER A 309 9.01 -20.34 -11.28
N CYS A 310 7.99 -19.47 -11.11
CA CYS A 310 6.61 -19.76 -11.46
C CYS A 310 6.41 -19.61 -12.99
N PRO A 311 6.04 -20.68 -13.72
CA PRO A 311 5.75 -20.55 -15.13
C PRO A 311 4.53 -19.64 -15.34
N HIS A 312 4.69 -18.59 -16.17
CA HIS A 312 3.55 -17.91 -16.77
C HIS A 312 2.65 -18.95 -17.43
N HIS A 313 1.34 -18.83 -17.25
CA HIS A 313 0.35 -19.70 -17.86
C HIS A 313 0.31 -19.42 -19.38
N GLU A 314 1.40 -19.69 -20.11
CA GLU A 314 1.39 -19.72 -21.57
C GLU A 314 0.46 -20.87 -21.97
N LYS A 315 -0.69 -20.50 -22.55
CA LYS A 315 -1.58 -21.43 -23.22
C LYS A 315 -0.80 -22.10 -24.36
N GLY A 316 -0.24 -23.27 -24.10
CA GLY A 316 0.27 -24.17 -25.14
C GLY A 316 1.71 -24.62 -24.97
N LYS A 317 2.03 -25.32 -23.87
CA LYS A 317 3.00 -26.43 -23.88
C LYS A 317 2.87 -27.24 -22.61
N GLU A 318 2.21 -28.39 -22.70
CA GLU A 318 2.36 -29.44 -21.70
C GLU A 318 3.83 -29.86 -21.66
N ARG A 319 4.51 -29.60 -20.54
CA ARG A 319 5.66 -30.42 -20.14
C ARG A 319 5.27 -31.25 -18.93
N LYS A 320 5.47 -32.55 -19.09
CA LYS A 320 5.25 -33.60 -18.09
C LYS A 320 6.21 -33.42 -16.92
N GLU A 321 5.65 -33.51 -15.71
CA GLU A 321 6.25 -33.94 -14.42
C GLU A 321 7.51 -33.17 -13.95
N SER A 322 7.66 -32.70 -12.72
CA SER A 322 7.06 -33.09 -11.44
C SER A 322 7.41 -32.02 -10.39
N ILE A 323 6.46 -31.15 -10.04
CA ILE A 323 6.44 -30.44 -8.75
C ILE A 323 4.97 -30.43 -8.31
N PRO A 324 4.64 -30.84 -7.07
CA PRO A 324 3.25 -30.91 -6.64
C PRO A 324 2.56 -29.56 -6.82
N ARG A 325 1.33 -29.58 -7.35
CA ARG A 325 0.42 -28.42 -7.51
C ARG A 325 0.07 -27.70 -6.19
N ASN A 326 0.73 -28.07 -5.09
CA ASN A 326 0.49 -27.61 -3.74
C ASN A 326 1.45 -26.48 -3.31
N LEU A 327 2.45 -26.12 -4.13
CA LEU A 327 3.38 -25.02 -3.83
C LEU A 327 2.83 -23.63 -4.19
N TRP A 328 1.78 -23.56 -5.02
CA TRP A 328 1.05 -22.34 -5.37
C TRP A 328 0.32 -21.69 -4.17
N ARG A 329 0.25 -22.38 -3.02
CA ARG A 329 -0.37 -21.90 -1.78
C ARG A 329 0.58 -21.08 -0.87
N LYS A 330 1.76 -20.68 -1.34
CA LYS A 330 2.83 -20.13 -0.46
C LYS A 330 3.52 -18.84 -0.91
N ILE A 331 2.97 -18.09 -1.88
CA ILE A 331 3.30 -16.66 -2.00
C ILE A 331 2.16 -15.90 -1.34
N THR A 332 2.38 -15.71 -0.05
CA THR A 332 1.35 -15.36 0.91
C THR A 332 2.00 -14.30 1.76
N GLY A 333 1.62 -13.05 1.53
CA GLY A 333 1.79 -12.06 2.59
C GLY A 333 1.10 -12.65 3.79
N TYR A 334 1.85 -12.90 4.86
CA TYR A 334 1.21 -12.87 6.14
C TYR A 334 0.77 -11.40 6.32
N CYS A 335 -0.33 -11.21 6.99
CA CYS A 335 -0.55 -10.01 7.80
C CYS A 335 -0.64 -10.50 9.25
#